data_AF-A0A830CSV1-F1
#
_entry.id   AF-A0A830CSV1-F1
#
_cell.length_a   1.000
_cell.length_b   1.000
_cell.length_c   1.000
_cell.angle_alpha   90.00
_cell.angle_beta   90.00
_cell.angle_gamma   90.00
#
_symmetry.space_group_name_H-M   'P 1'
#
loop_
_entity.id
_entity.type
_entity.pdbx_description
1 polymer ?
#
loop_
_entity_poly.entity_id
_entity_poly.type
_entity_poly.pdbx_seq_one_letter_code
_entity_poly.pdbx_strand_id
1 'polypeptide(L)'
;MKQRSNSQKFHHRWRRKLFALLLIIVFCFATVVLMESQCSRINMLKLIISPPPFQNPKIAFLFIARNRIPLDMLWDVFFQGDAENRFSIYVHSRPGFVLNTATTRSTFFLGRQINNSIQVDWGEASMIQAERILLQNALMDPFNERFLFLSDSCIPLYNFSYTYDYIMSSSTSFVDSFADTKEGRYNPKMHPVIPVDNWRKGSQWVVLNRKHAGVVVKDETVFPTFQLHCKKRSLPEFWRDRPPPADASKEHNCIPDEHYVQTLLTHKGLEGEITRRSLTHSSWDLSSSRDPQRRGWHPMTYKLADATPNLIQSIKATDNIYYETEYRREWCTSKGKPSKCFLFARKFTRPAAFRLLNMSALGVSTEGTSGD
;
A
#
# COMPACT_ATOMS: atom_id res chain seq x y z
N MET A 1 -17.24 52.80 62.90
CA MET A 1 -16.76 51.63 62.11
C MET A 1 -17.95 50.74 61.72
N LYS A 2 -18.39 50.71 60.45
CA LYS A 2 -19.10 49.58 59.79
C LYS A 2 -19.43 49.90 58.32
N GLN A 3 -18.43 49.96 57.45
CA GLN A 3 -18.58 49.84 55.99
C GLN A 3 -17.88 48.55 55.55
N ARG A 4 -18.55 47.40 55.66
CA ARG A 4 -18.04 46.12 55.10
C ARG A 4 -19.13 45.18 54.53
N SER A 5 -20.39 45.60 54.46
CA SER A 5 -21.51 44.71 54.13
C SER A 5 -21.89 44.63 52.64
N ASN A 6 -21.61 45.65 51.82
CA ASN A 6 -22.11 45.67 50.42
C ASN A 6 -21.23 44.93 49.40
N SER A 7 -19.92 44.82 49.65
CA SER A 7 -18.98 44.15 48.72
C SER A 7 -19.20 42.63 48.67
N GLN A 8 -19.46 41.99 49.82
CA GLN A 8 -19.72 40.53 49.89
C GLN A 8 -21.00 40.12 49.16
N LYS A 9 -22.07 40.93 49.20
CA LYS A 9 -23.33 40.63 48.50
C LYS A 9 -23.17 40.69 46.98
N PHE A 10 -22.37 41.64 46.47
CA PHE A 10 -22.09 41.77 45.04
C PHE A 10 -21.26 40.59 44.54
N HIS A 11 -20.22 40.22 45.28
CA HIS A 11 -19.35 39.08 44.97
C HIS A 11 -20.11 37.75 44.97
N HIS A 12 -21.06 37.58 45.89
CA HIS A 12 -21.89 36.37 45.96
C HIS A 12 -22.90 36.30 44.79
N ARG A 13 -23.47 37.44 44.38
CA ARG A 13 -24.39 37.52 43.23
C ARG A 13 -23.67 37.27 41.90
N TRP A 14 -22.44 37.75 41.77
CA TRP A 14 -21.59 37.52 40.60
C TRP A 14 -21.15 36.05 40.50
N ARG A 15 -20.74 35.44 41.62
CA ARG A 15 -20.44 33.98 41.69
C ARG A 15 -21.65 33.12 41.33
N ARG A 16 -22.86 33.47 41.77
CA ARG A 16 -24.09 32.75 41.39
C ARG A 16 -24.38 32.84 39.89
N LYS A 17 -24.18 34.02 39.28
CA LYS A 17 -24.32 34.20 37.82
C LYS A 17 -23.28 33.39 37.04
N LEU A 18 -22.03 33.37 37.50
CA LEU A 18 -20.95 32.61 36.86
C LEU A 18 -21.21 31.09 36.95
N PHE A 19 -21.69 30.62 38.10
CA PHE A 19 -22.06 29.22 38.31
C PHE A 19 -23.24 28.81 37.43
N ALA A 20 -24.26 29.68 37.30
CA ALA A 20 -25.38 29.44 36.39
C ALA A 20 -24.94 29.37 34.92
N LEU A 21 -24.03 30.24 34.49
CA LEU A 21 -23.47 30.21 33.13
C LEU A 21 -22.69 28.90 32.87
N LEU A 22 -21.90 28.45 33.84
CA LEU A 22 -21.14 27.21 33.77
C LEU A 22 -22.06 25.99 33.64
N LEU A 23 -23.15 25.95 34.41
CA LEU A 23 -24.16 24.90 34.30
C LEU A 23 -24.85 24.88 32.93
N ILE A 24 -25.14 26.04 32.36
CA ILE A 24 -25.72 26.15 31.01
C ILE A 24 -24.74 25.63 29.95
N ILE A 25 -23.45 25.99 30.04
CA ILE A 25 -22.43 25.52 29.10
C ILE A 25 -22.26 24.00 29.18
N VAL A 26 -22.21 23.43 30.39
CA VAL A 26 -22.11 21.98 30.60
C VAL A 26 -23.35 21.27 30.05
N PHE A 27 -24.54 21.83 30.27
CA PHE A 27 -25.79 21.30 29.73
C PHE A 27 -25.79 21.33 28.19
N CYS A 28 -25.42 22.46 27.58
CA CYS A 28 -25.30 22.58 26.13
C CYS A 28 -24.30 21.57 25.55
N PHE A 29 -23.12 21.44 26.17
CA PHE A 29 -22.11 20.48 25.73
C PHE A 29 -22.61 19.03 25.85
N ALA A 30 -23.26 18.68 26.96
CA ALA A 30 -23.87 17.36 27.14
C ALA A 30 -24.97 17.09 26.09
N THR A 31 -25.79 18.08 25.74
CA THR A 31 -26.80 17.92 24.69
C THR A 31 -26.20 17.74 23.30
N VAL A 32 -25.10 18.44 22.98
CA VAL A 32 -24.36 18.26 21.71
C VAL A 32 -23.74 16.87 21.64
N VAL A 33 -23.09 16.41 22.71
CA VAL A 33 -22.51 15.05 22.79
C VAL A 33 -23.60 13.98 22.68
N LEU A 34 -24.74 14.17 23.35
CA LEU A 34 -25.89 13.27 23.24
C LEU A 34 -26.45 13.26 21.81
N MET A 35 -26.58 14.41 21.15
CA MET A 35 -27.00 14.50 19.75
C MET A 35 -26.01 13.85 18.79
N GLU A 36 -24.69 14.05 18.95
CA GLU A 36 -23.67 13.35 18.17
C GLU A 36 -23.74 11.84 18.36
N SER A 37 -23.93 11.37 19.61
CA SER A 37 -24.06 9.95 19.90
C SER A 37 -25.33 9.33 19.28
N GLN A 38 -26.43 10.07 19.28
CA GLN A 38 -27.69 9.66 18.66
C GLN A 38 -27.59 9.68 17.13
N CYS A 39 -27.00 10.71 16.52
CA CYS A 39 -26.69 10.75 15.09
C CYS A 39 -25.76 9.61 14.66
N SER A 40 -24.74 9.29 15.46
CA SER A 40 -23.83 8.17 15.21
C SER A 40 -24.57 6.83 15.28
N ARG A 41 -25.48 6.65 16.27
CA ARG A 41 -26.35 5.47 16.36
C ARG A 41 -27.34 5.38 15.20
N ILE A 42 -27.93 6.49 14.75
CA ILE A 42 -28.85 6.53 13.61
C ILE A 42 -28.11 6.22 12.30
N ASN A 43 -26.88 6.71 12.12
CA ASN A 43 -26.03 6.36 10.98
C ASN A 43 -25.64 4.87 11.00
N MET A 44 -25.33 4.33 12.18
CA MET A 44 -25.10 2.90 12.37
C MET A 44 -26.37 2.08 12.07
N LEU A 45 -27.55 2.53 12.53
CA LEU A 45 -28.83 1.89 12.20
C LEU A 45 -29.17 2.00 10.70
N LYS A 46 -28.88 3.11 10.04
CA LYS A 46 -29.07 3.27 8.58
C LYS A 46 -28.23 2.28 7.76
N LEU A 47 -27.00 1.99 8.22
CA LEU A 47 -26.13 0.96 7.63
C LEU A 47 -26.65 -0.47 7.88
N ILE A 48 -27.44 -0.68 8.92
CA ILE A 48 -28.03 -1.98 9.27
C ILE A 48 -29.38 -2.20 8.56
N ILE A 49 -30.17 -1.15 8.38
CA ILE A 49 -31.57 -1.22 7.89
C ILE A 49 -31.66 -1.17 6.36
N SER A 50 -30.66 -0.59 5.69
CA SER A 50 -30.57 -0.60 4.22
C SER A 50 -29.46 -1.58 3.82
N PRO A 51 -29.73 -2.73 3.18
CA PRO A 51 -28.66 -3.42 2.49
C PRO A 51 -28.05 -2.40 1.52
N PRO A 52 -26.71 -2.26 1.47
CA PRO A 52 -26.11 -1.42 0.47
C PRO A 52 -26.66 -1.84 -0.89
N PRO A 53 -26.92 -0.90 -1.83
CA PRO A 53 -27.27 -1.30 -3.19
C PRO A 53 -26.25 -2.35 -3.63
N PHE A 54 -26.72 -3.47 -4.21
CA PHE A 54 -25.86 -4.58 -4.60
C PHE A 54 -24.73 -4.03 -5.47
N GLN A 55 -23.56 -3.85 -4.87
CA GLN A 55 -22.41 -3.22 -5.49
C GLN A 55 -21.35 -4.30 -5.61
N ASN A 56 -20.82 -4.44 -6.81
CA ASN A 56 -19.84 -5.47 -7.10
C ASN A 56 -18.64 -5.34 -6.15
N PRO A 57 -18.11 -6.46 -5.63
CA PRO A 57 -16.87 -6.46 -4.88
C PRO A 57 -15.75 -5.75 -5.65
N LYS A 58 -14.97 -4.93 -4.97
CA LYS A 58 -13.96 -4.07 -5.58
C LYS A 58 -12.54 -4.52 -5.29
N ILE A 59 -11.66 -4.20 -6.22
CA ILE A 59 -10.21 -4.17 -5.98
C ILE A 59 -9.80 -2.74 -5.64
N ALA A 60 -9.20 -2.54 -4.47
CA ALA A 60 -8.54 -1.30 -4.10
C ALA A 60 -7.12 -1.28 -4.68
N PHE A 61 -6.87 -0.36 -5.61
CA PHE A 61 -5.56 -0.10 -6.18
C PHE A 61 -4.83 0.92 -5.30
N LEU A 62 -3.80 0.46 -4.61
CA LEU A 62 -3.04 1.21 -3.60
C LEU A 62 -1.70 1.63 -4.20
N PHE A 63 -1.62 2.86 -4.70
CA PHE A 63 -0.42 3.40 -5.32
C PHE A 63 0.47 4.07 -4.29
N ILE A 64 1.75 3.67 -4.28
CA ILE A 64 2.82 4.38 -3.59
C ILE A 64 3.62 5.15 -4.62
N ALA A 65 3.58 6.47 -4.52
CA ALA A 65 4.27 7.38 -5.41
C ALA A 65 5.12 8.37 -4.61
N ARG A 66 6.24 8.83 -5.18
CA ARG A 66 6.95 9.96 -4.55
C ARG A 66 6.15 11.25 -4.71
N ASN A 67 5.69 11.51 -5.93
CA ASN A 67 4.98 12.71 -6.33
C ASN A 67 3.73 12.34 -7.16
N ARG A 68 3.84 12.47 -8.50
CA ARG A 68 2.82 12.15 -9.50
C ARG A 68 2.79 10.66 -9.83
N ILE A 69 1.74 10.23 -10.53
CA ILE A 69 1.69 8.95 -11.26
C ILE A 69 2.16 9.22 -12.69
N PRO A 70 3.44 9.02 -13.04
CA PRO A 70 3.97 9.37 -14.36
C PRO A 70 3.41 8.50 -15.48
N LEU A 71 2.84 7.34 -15.15
CA LEU A 71 2.23 6.38 -16.07
C LEU A 71 0.70 6.49 -16.10
N ASP A 72 0.15 7.64 -15.66
CA ASP A 72 -1.30 7.88 -15.55
C ASP A 72 -2.05 7.61 -16.86
N MET A 73 -1.46 7.97 -18.01
CA MET A 73 -2.06 7.71 -19.33
C MET A 73 -2.32 6.22 -19.62
N LEU A 74 -1.49 5.32 -19.10
CA LEU A 74 -1.64 3.89 -19.34
C LEU A 74 -2.72 3.32 -18.41
N TRP A 75 -2.72 3.77 -17.16
CA TRP A 75 -3.75 3.45 -16.19
C TRP A 75 -5.13 3.99 -16.58
N ASP A 76 -5.21 5.13 -17.26
CA ASP A 76 -6.47 5.64 -17.84
C ASP A 76 -7.12 4.60 -18.74
N VAL A 77 -6.37 4.07 -19.70
CA VAL A 77 -6.91 3.09 -20.65
C VAL A 77 -7.24 1.76 -19.96
N PHE A 78 -6.47 1.38 -18.94
CA PHE A 78 -6.78 0.23 -18.12
C PHE A 78 -8.12 0.40 -17.36
N PHE A 79 -8.30 1.51 -16.64
CA PHE A 79 -9.49 1.74 -15.82
C PHE A 79 -10.75 2.06 -16.64
N GLN A 80 -10.62 2.58 -17.87
CA GLN A 80 -11.73 2.67 -18.83
C GLN A 80 -12.32 1.30 -19.18
N GLY A 81 -11.55 0.22 -19.01
CA GLY A 81 -12.02 -1.16 -19.22
C GLY A 81 -13.00 -1.68 -18.17
N ASP A 82 -13.34 -0.89 -17.15
CA ASP A 82 -14.38 -1.24 -16.17
C ASP A 82 -15.65 -0.42 -16.38
N ALA A 83 -16.75 -1.11 -16.69
CA ALA A 83 -18.08 -0.52 -16.82
C ALA A 83 -18.95 -0.70 -15.55
N GLU A 84 -18.44 -1.42 -14.55
CA GLU A 84 -19.25 -1.97 -13.45
C GLU A 84 -18.88 -1.42 -12.06
N ASN A 85 -18.01 -0.40 -12.01
CA ASN A 85 -17.58 0.26 -10.76
C ASN A 85 -16.94 -0.72 -9.75
N ARG A 86 -16.04 -1.55 -10.24
CA ARG A 86 -15.39 -2.69 -9.56
C ARG A 86 -14.01 -2.38 -9.00
N PHE A 87 -13.66 -1.10 -8.91
CA PHE A 87 -12.38 -0.69 -8.33
C PHE A 87 -12.48 0.60 -7.53
N SER A 88 -11.47 0.82 -6.71
CA SER A 88 -11.20 2.08 -6.02
C SER A 88 -9.71 2.39 -6.10
N ILE A 89 -9.34 3.68 -6.06
CA ILE A 89 -7.95 4.13 -6.20
C ILE A 89 -7.59 4.95 -4.97
N TYR A 90 -6.46 4.62 -4.36
CA TYR A 90 -5.86 5.36 -3.25
C TYR A 90 -4.39 5.61 -3.57
N VAL A 91 -3.95 6.85 -3.38
CA VAL A 91 -2.56 7.23 -3.66
C VAL A 91 -1.92 7.81 -2.41
N HIS A 92 -0.79 7.23 -2.00
CA HIS A 92 0.10 7.82 -1.02
C HIS A 92 1.23 8.53 -1.77
N SER A 93 1.28 9.85 -1.64
CA SER A 93 2.34 10.71 -2.18
C SER A 93 3.06 11.45 -1.06
N ARG A 94 4.21 12.08 -1.31
CA ARG A 94 4.89 12.87 -0.28
C ARG A 94 3.95 13.93 0.35
N PRO A 95 4.17 14.32 1.62
CA PRO A 95 3.37 15.37 2.26
C PRO A 95 3.33 16.66 1.44
N GLY A 96 2.16 17.30 1.38
CA GLY A 96 1.95 18.56 0.64
C GLY A 96 1.79 18.43 -0.88
N PHE A 97 2.00 17.24 -1.45
CA PHE A 97 1.58 16.97 -2.83
C PHE A 97 0.05 16.90 -2.91
N VAL A 98 -0.55 17.24 -4.06
CA VAL A 98 -2.00 17.13 -4.32
C VAL A 98 -2.21 16.63 -5.74
N LEU A 99 -3.05 15.60 -5.93
CA LEU A 99 -3.53 15.16 -7.24
C LEU A 99 -4.74 15.98 -7.70
N ASN A 100 -4.49 16.96 -8.55
CA ASN A 100 -5.46 17.88 -9.14
C ASN A 100 -5.21 18.06 -10.65
N THR A 101 -6.02 18.90 -11.30
CA THR A 101 -5.95 19.15 -12.75
C THR A 101 -4.60 19.74 -13.22
N ALA A 102 -3.81 20.32 -12.31
CA ALA A 102 -2.47 20.83 -12.62
C ALA A 102 -1.36 19.76 -12.54
N THR A 103 -1.64 18.60 -11.92
CA THR A 103 -0.63 17.59 -11.59
C THR A 103 -0.87 16.24 -12.25
N THR A 104 -2.09 15.93 -12.68
CA THR A 104 -2.41 14.76 -13.50
C THR A 104 -3.41 15.13 -14.60
N ARG A 105 -3.34 14.42 -15.72
CA ARG A 105 -4.33 14.53 -16.80
C ARG A 105 -5.42 13.45 -16.70
N SER A 106 -5.18 12.42 -15.90
CA SER A 106 -6.12 11.33 -15.66
C SER A 106 -7.21 11.78 -14.71
N THR A 107 -8.47 11.61 -15.13
CA THR A 107 -9.63 11.87 -14.27
C THR A 107 -9.76 10.84 -13.15
N PHE A 108 -9.26 9.63 -13.35
CA PHE A 108 -9.30 8.56 -12.35
C PHE A 108 -8.47 8.87 -11.11
N PHE A 109 -7.35 9.61 -11.26
CA PHE A 109 -6.46 9.96 -10.15
C PHE A 109 -6.79 11.28 -9.45
N LEU A 110 -7.70 12.11 -10.01
CA LEU A 110 -8.10 13.37 -9.39
C LEU A 110 -8.68 13.13 -7.99
N GLY A 111 -8.13 13.82 -6.98
CA GLY A 111 -8.60 13.72 -5.59
C GLY A 111 -8.41 12.35 -4.95
N ARG A 112 -7.62 11.44 -5.53
CA ARG A 112 -7.37 10.09 -4.97
C ARG A 112 -6.22 10.01 -3.98
N GLN A 113 -5.54 11.13 -3.74
CA GLN A 113 -4.49 11.19 -2.73
C GLN A 113 -5.07 11.14 -1.33
N ILE A 114 -4.45 10.36 -0.45
CA ILE A 114 -4.85 10.28 0.96
C ILE A 114 -4.27 11.44 1.77
N ASN A 115 -5.07 11.96 2.71
CA ASN A 115 -4.76 13.19 3.44
C ASN A 115 -3.67 13.03 4.49
N ASN A 116 -3.51 11.82 5.06
CA ASN A 116 -2.56 11.52 6.13
C ASN A 116 -1.25 10.89 5.60
N SER A 117 -0.81 11.30 4.40
CA SER A 117 0.44 10.82 3.82
C SER A 117 1.67 11.28 4.64
N ILE A 118 2.70 10.45 4.72
CA ILE A 118 3.94 10.71 5.47
C ILE A 118 5.16 10.78 4.53
N GLN A 119 6.29 11.27 5.04
CA GLN A 119 7.56 11.15 4.33
C GLN A 119 8.00 9.68 4.34
N VAL A 120 8.34 9.15 3.17
CA VAL A 120 8.76 7.75 2.98
C VAL A 120 10.18 7.71 2.46
N ASP A 121 11.01 6.95 3.15
CA ASP A 121 12.41 6.74 2.78
C ASP A 121 12.62 5.27 2.42
N TRP A 122 13.49 5.04 1.43
CA TRP A 122 13.71 3.69 0.92
C TRP A 122 14.50 2.83 1.90
N GLY A 123 13.99 1.63 2.16
CA GLY A 123 14.55 0.67 3.12
C GLY A 123 14.32 1.06 4.59
N GLU A 124 13.41 1.99 4.86
CA GLU A 124 13.02 2.37 6.21
C GLU A 124 11.58 1.90 6.53
N ALA A 125 11.27 1.78 7.82
CA ALA A 125 9.96 1.34 8.28
C ALA A 125 8.83 2.35 7.93
N SER A 126 9.17 3.57 7.50
CA SER A 126 8.20 4.52 6.95
C SER A 126 7.51 4.01 5.68
N MET A 127 8.14 3.11 4.92
CA MET A 127 7.49 2.43 3.79
C MET A 127 6.30 1.57 4.25
N ILE A 128 6.52 0.72 5.25
CA ILE A 128 5.45 -0.11 5.85
C ILE A 128 4.34 0.79 6.43
N GLN A 129 4.72 1.89 7.08
CA GLN A 129 3.74 2.81 7.65
C GLN A 129 2.84 3.42 6.57
N ALA A 130 3.41 3.83 5.43
CA ALA A 130 2.64 4.32 4.29
C ALA A 130 1.69 3.25 3.71
N GLU A 131 2.14 2.00 3.62
CA GLU A 131 1.31 0.86 3.19
C GLU A 131 0.13 0.62 4.14
N ARG A 132 0.38 0.67 5.45
CA ARG A 132 -0.66 0.54 6.47
C ARG A 132 -1.67 1.68 6.40
N ILE A 133 -1.22 2.91 6.15
CA ILE A 133 -2.10 4.08 5.97
C ILE A 133 -2.99 3.91 4.72
N LEU A 134 -2.43 3.42 3.61
CA LEU A 134 -3.21 3.09 2.40
C LEU A 134 -4.29 2.05 2.70
N LEU A 135 -3.93 0.96 3.39
CA LEU A 135 -4.88 -0.09 3.78
C LEU A 135 -5.96 0.44 4.72
N GLN A 136 -5.61 1.28 5.71
CA GLN A 136 -6.57 1.90 6.62
C GLN A 136 -7.63 2.68 5.87
N ASN A 137 -7.22 3.55 4.94
CA ASN A 137 -8.15 4.34 4.12
C ASN A 137 -8.99 3.45 3.18
N ALA A 138 -8.38 2.42 2.60
CA ALA A 138 -9.07 1.53 1.67
C ALA A 138 -10.08 0.59 2.36
N LEU A 139 -9.80 0.16 3.60
CA LEU A 139 -10.69 -0.70 4.38
C LEU A 139 -11.99 0.00 4.80
N MET A 140 -12.03 1.34 4.76
CA MET A 140 -13.24 2.11 5.05
C MET A 140 -14.35 1.88 4.02
N ASP A 141 -14.01 1.55 2.77
CA ASP A 141 -15.02 1.10 1.78
C ASP A 141 -15.33 -0.39 2.07
N PRO A 142 -16.58 -0.74 2.44
CA PRO A 142 -16.96 -2.11 2.74
C PRO A 142 -16.95 -3.03 1.51
N PHE A 143 -16.97 -2.48 0.29
CA PHE A 143 -16.96 -3.26 -0.94
C PHE A 143 -15.55 -3.62 -1.41
N ASN A 144 -14.50 -2.99 -0.85
CA ASN A 144 -13.13 -3.36 -1.16
C ASN A 144 -12.80 -4.73 -0.54
N GLU A 145 -12.66 -5.74 -1.41
CA GLU A 145 -12.41 -7.13 -1.02
C GLU A 145 -10.97 -7.58 -1.30
N ARG A 146 -10.27 -6.86 -2.19
CA ARG A 146 -8.87 -7.11 -2.55
C ARG A 146 -8.09 -5.81 -2.53
N PHE A 147 -6.85 -5.86 -2.08
CA PHE A 147 -6.00 -4.70 -1.83
C PHE A 147 -4.66 -4.93 -2.55
N LEU A 148 -4.46 -4.25 -3.67
CA LEU A 148 -3.32 -4.43 -4.57
C LEU A 148 -2.36 -3.26 -4.43
N PHE A 149 -1.12 -3.54 -4.02
CA PHE A 149 -0.06 -2.53 -3.97
C PHE A 149 0.66 -2.37 -5.31
N LEU A 150 0.87 -1.11 -5.72
CA LEU A 150 1.55 -0.74 -6.96
C LEU A 150 2.48 0.46 -6.74
N SER A 151 3.57 0.51 -7.50
CA SER A 151 4.40 1.71 -7.58
C SER A 151 3.93 2.65 -8.68
N ASP A 152 4.39 3.90 -8.62
CA ASP A 152 4.30 4.91 -9.68
C ASP A 152 4.84 4.49 -11.06
N SER A 153 5.52 3.35 -11.13
CA SER A 153 6.26 2.83 -12.28
C SER A 153 5.84 1.41 -12.64
N CYS A 154 4.70 0.94 -12.09
CA CYS A 154 4.04 -0.28 -12.47
C CYS A 154 3.16 -0.09 -13.71
N ILE A 155 3.11 -1.13 -14.55
CA ILE A 155 2.18 -1.25 -15.67
C ILE A 155 1.33 -2.52 -15.50
N PRO A 156 0.03 -2.50 -15.86
CA PRO A 156 -0.75 -3.70 -16.12
C PRO A 156 -0.24 -4.41 -17.38
N LEU A 157 -0.28 -5.74 -17.36
CA LEU A 157 0.05 -6.59 -18.50
C LEU A 157 -1.20 -7.00 -19.29
N TYR A 158 -2.38 -7.00 -18.64
CA TYR A 158 -3.65 -7.41 -19.23
C TYR A 158 -4.69 -6.30 -19.05
N ASN A 159 -5.84 -6.45 -19.72
CA ASN A 159 -6.98 -5.54 -19.53
C ASN A 159 -7.60 -5.69 -18.11
N PHE A 160 -8.49 -4.76 -17.77
CA PHE A 160 -9.13 -4.72 -16.47
C PHE A 160 -9.94 -5.98 -16.18
N SER A 161 -10.79 -6.41 -17.13
CA SER A 161 -11.69 -7.56 -16.94
C SER A 161 -10.92 -8.84 -16.59
N TYR A 162 -9.86 -9.16 -17.35
CA TYR A 162 -9.00 -10.32 -17.06
C TYR A 162 -8.33 -10.20 -15.69
N THR A 163 -7.80 -9.01 -15.37
CA THR A 163 -7.09 -8.75 -14.11
C THR A 163 -8.02 -8.90 -12.91
N TYR A 164 -9.23 -8.33 -13.02
CA TYR A 164 -10.27 -8.42 -12.01
C TYR A 164 -10.67 -9.88 -11.77
N ASP A 165 -11.04 -10.60 -12.83
CA ASP A 165 -11.42 -12.01 -12.77
C ASP A 165 -10.33 -12.89 -12.15
N TYR A 166 -9.08 -12.65 -12.51
CA TYR A 166 -7.95 -13.41 -12.00
C TYR A 166 -7.81 -13.21 -10.48
N ILE A 167 -7.81 -11.96 -10.01
CA ILE A 167 -7.60 -11.63 -8.60
C ILE A 167 -8.82 -12.05 -7.75
N MET A 168 -10.02 -11.80 -8.24
CA MET A 168 -11.27 -12.02 -7.49
C MET A 168 -11.66 -13.50 -7.41
N SER A 169 -11.23 -14.32 -8.36
CA SER A 169 -11.45 -15.77 -8.32
C SER A 169 -10.56 -16.52 -7.33
N SER A 170 -9.51 -15.89 -6.80
CA SER A 170 -8.65 -16.48 -5.78
C SER A 170 -9.26 -16.32 -4.39
N SER A 171 -9.28 -17.37 -3.57
CA SER A 171 -9.66 -17.31 -2.16
C SER A 171 -8.52 -16.80 -1.26
N THR A 172 -7.27 -16.95 -1.70
CA THR A 172 -6.05 -16.60 -0.96
C THR A 172 -5.53 -15.21 -1.33
N SER A 173 -4.70 -14.64 -0.45
CA SER A 173 -3.85 -13.49 -0.81
C SER A 173 -2.66 -13.93 -1.65
N PHE A 174 -2.17 -13.06 -2.53
CA PHE A 174 -0.90 -13.25 -3.24
C PHE A 174 0.21 -12.52 -2.51
N VAL A 175 0.99 -13.27 -1.74
CA VAL A 175 2.08 -12.76 -0.93
C VAL A 175 3.30 -13.61 -1.25
N ASP A 176 4.26 -13.03 -1.96
CA ASP A 176 5.54 -13.66 -2.15
C ASP A 176 6.20 -13.88 -0.78
N SER A 177 6.53 -15.11 -0.43
CA SER A 177 7.02 -15.47 0.91
C SER A 177 7.92 -16.69 0.82
N PHE A 178 9.14 -16.59 1.35
CA PHE A 178 10.11 -17.68 1.45
C PHE A 178 11.09 -17.46 2.61
N ALA A 179 11.71 -18.56 3.07
CA ALA A 179 12.76 -18.50 4.08
C ALA A 179 13.96 -17.69 3.58
N ASP A 180 14.40 -16.71 4.37
CA ASP A 180 15.59 -15.93 4.07
C ASP A 180 16.84 -16.63 4.61
N THR A 181 17.58 -17.30 3.72
CA THR A 181 18.81 -18.02 4.08
C THR A 181 20.05 -17.13 4.03
N LYS A 182 19.91 -15.84 3.68
CA LYS A 182 21.06 -14.92 3.63
C LYS A 182 21.42 -14.44 5.03
N GLU A 183 22.63 -14.76 5.45
CA GLU A 183 23.16 -14.29 6.74
C GLU A 183 23.16 -12.75 6.82
N GLY A 184 22.87 -12.24 8.02
CA GLY A 184 23.03 -10.82 8.35
C GLY A 184 21.82 -9.91 8.09
N ARG A 185 20.68 -10.41 7.58
CA ARG A 185 19.45 -9.59 7.44
C ARG A 185 18.57 -9.59 8.69
N TYR A 186 18.39 -10.77 9.29
CA TYR A 186 17.67 -10.89 10.56
C TYR A 186 18.50 -10.30 11.71
N ASN A 187 17.87 -9.46 12.52
CA ASN A 187 18.46 -8.87 13.72
C ASN A 187 18.02 -9.69 14.95
N PRO A 188 18.95 -10.34 15.69
CA PRO A 188 18.61 -11.14 16.87
C PRO A 188 17.86 -10.39 17.97
N LYS A 189 17.94 -9.05 18.02
CA LYS A 189 17.17 -8.23 18.96
C LYS A 189 15.65 -8.25 18.71
N MET A 190 15.21 -8.75 17.55
CA MET A 190 13.80 -8.97 17.30
C MET A 190 13.25 -10.18 18.06
N HIS A 191 14.10 -11.10 18.53
CA HIS A 191 13.72 -12.19 19.42
C HIS A 191 13.47 -11.66 20.85
N PRO A 192 12.42 -12.13 21.59
CA PRO A 192 11.50 -13.23 21.24
C PRO A 192 10.26 -12.78 20.46
N VAL A 193 10.05 -11.47 20.24
CA VAL A 193 8.81 -10.95 19.63
C VAL A 193 8.61 -11.50 18.21
N ILE A 194 9.68 -11.55 17.41
CA ILE A 194 9.70 -12.18 16.09
C ILE A 194 10.77 -13.27 16.13
N PRO A 195 10.39 -14.53 16.39
CA PRO A 195 11.29 -15.66 16.28
C PRO A 195 11.88 -15.76 14.87
N VAL A 196 13.12 -16.25 14.77
CA VAL A 196 13.80 -16.40 13.47
C VAL A 196 13.04 -17.35 12.54
N ASP A 197 12.34 -18.34 13.07
CA ASP A 197 11.54 -19.28 12.27
C ASP A 197 10.33 -18.61 11.59
N ASN A 198 9.88 -17.47 12.13
CA ASN A 198 8.82 -16.66 11.54
C ASN A 198 9.37 -15.62 10.55
N TRP A 199 10.69 -15.47 10.45
CA TRP A 199 11.33 -14.51 9.55
C TRP A 199 11.16 -14.97 8.10
N ARG A 200 10.41 -14.18 7.33
CA ARG A 200 10.15 -14.45 5.91
C ARG A 200 10.60 -13.28 5.05
N LYS A 201 10.95 -13.58 3.81
CA LYS A 201 11.28 -12.61 2.76
C LYS A 201 10.30 -12.74 1.60
N GLY A 202 10.06 -11.64 0.91
CA GLY A 202 9.44 -11.63 -0.40
C GLY A 202 9.31 -10.24 -1.02
N SER A 203 8.54 -10.16 -2.08
CA SER A 203 8.18 -8.89 -2.72
C SER A 203 7.33 -7.99 -1.80
N GLN A 204 7.65 -6.70 -1.80
CA GLN A 204 6.78 -5.62 -1.28
C GLN A 204 5.39 -5.62 -1.96
N TRP A 205 5.34 -5.99 -3.24
CA TRP A 205 4.13 -5.87 -4.07
C TRP A 205 3.21 -7.06 -3.86
N VAL A 206 2.30 -6.92 -2.90
CA VAL A 206 1.34 -7.96 -2.50
C VAL A 206 -0.10 -7.63 -2.96
N VAL A 207 -0.93 -8.67 -3.03
CA VAL A 207 -2.39 -8.53 -3.14
C VAL A 207 -3.03 -9.22 -1.95
N LEU A 208 -3.65 -8.43 -1.08
CA LEU A 208 -4.29 -8.94 0.14
C LEU A 208 -5.79 -9.09 -0.06
N ASN A 209 -6.38 -10.15 0.51
CA ASN A 209 -7.81 -10.17 0.80
C ASN A 209 -8.13 -9.26 2.01
N ARG A 210 -9.41 -8.95 2.21
CA ARG A 210 -9.87 -8.06 3.28
C ARG A 210 -9.46 -8.51 4.68
N LYS A 211 -9.47 -9.82 4.95
CA LYS A 211 -9.01 -10.41 6.23
C LYS A 211 -7.55 -10.06 6.50
N HIS A 212 -6.66 -10.33 5.54
CA HIS A 212 -5.22 -10.09 5.67
C HIS A 212 -4.88 -8.59 5.72
N ALA A 213 -5.58 -7.75 4.95
CA ALA A 213 -5.47 -6.30 5.06
C ALA A 213 -5.80 -5.81 6.49
N GLY A 214 -6.87 -6.36 7.09
CA GLY A 214 -7.23 -6.06 8.47
C GLY A 214 -6.17 -6.50 9.49
N VAL A 215 -5.52 -7.65 9.28
CA VAL A 215 -4.40 -8.12 10.13
C VAL A 215 -3.22 -7.14 10.07
N VAL A 216 -2.86 -6.68 8.86
CA VAL A 216 -1.75 -5.71 8.67
C VAL A 216 -2.04 -4.39 9.38
N VAL A 217 -3.26 -3.86 9.26
CA VAL A 217 -3.62 -2.59 9.89
C VAL A 217 -3.69 -2.66 11.41
N LYS A 218 -4.13 -3.80 11.97
CA LYS A 218 -4.30 -4.02 13.41
C LYS A 218 -3.03 -4.53 14.10
N ASP A 219 -1.93 -4.70 13.38
CA ASP A 219 -0.69 -5.19 13.97
C ASP A 219 -0.06 -4.12 14.89
N GLU A 220 0.13 -4.50 16.16
CA GLU A 220 0.74 -3.69 17.22
C GLU A 220 2.03 -4.32 17.76
N THR A 221 2.50 -5.43 17.16
CA THR A 221 3.63 -6.21 17.67
C THR A 221 4.79 -6.28 16.68
N VAL A 222 4.54 -6.74 15.45
CA VAL A 222 5.59 -6.98 14.45
C VAL A 222 6.10 -5.65 13.92
N PHE A 223 5.21 -4.73 13.54
CA PHE A 223 5.60 -3.43 12.97
C PHE A 223 6.46 -2.57 13.91
N PRO A 224 6.10 -2.38 15.20
CA PRO A 224 6.98 -1.66 16.14
C PRO A 224 8.36 -2.32 16.28
N THR A 225 8.42 -3.66 16.27
CA THR A 225 9.69 -4.39 16.34
C THR A 225 10.55 -4.15 15.09
N PHE A 226 9.94 -4.16 13.90
CA PHE A 226 10.60 -3.76 12.66
C PHE A 226 11.09 -2.31 12.72
N GLN A 227 10.27 -1.37 13.22
CA GLN A 227 10.66 0.04 13.37
C GLN A 227 11.89 0.21 14.26
N LEU A 228 12.06 -0.62 15.28
CA LEU A 228 13.19 -0.55 16.21
C LEU A 228 14.45 -1.25 15.69
N HIS A 229 14.31 -2.39 15.02
CA HIS A 229 15.44 -3.31 14.80
C HIS A 229 15.73 -3.66 13.34
N CYS A 230 14.75 -3.56 12.45
CA CYS A 230 14.96 -3.77 11.01
C CYS A 230 15.38 -2.44 10.38
N LYS A 231 16.69 -2.21 10.32
CA LYS A 231 17.29 -1.01 9.74
C LYS A 231 18.13 -1.39 8.53
N LYS A 232 18.09 -0.55 7.51
CA LYS A 232 19.02 -0.66 6.39
C LYS A 232 20.40 -0.21 6.83
N ARG A 233 21.44 -0.87 6.31
CA ARG A 233 22.82 -0.43 6.52
C ARG A 233 23.05 0.96 5.88
N SER A 234 23.78 1.82 6.57
CA SER A 234 24.15 3.14 6.03
C SER A 234 25.01 2.96 4.77
N LEU A 235 24.52 3.42 3.62
CA LEU A 235 25.28 3.34 2.36
C LEU A 235 26.31 4.47 2.29
N PRO A 236 27.44 4.28 1.56
CA PRO A 236 28.51 5.25 1.62
C PRO A 236 28.23 6.68 1.12
N GLU A 237 27.25 6.85 0.23
CA GLU A 237 26.81 8.20 -0.19
C GLU A 237 26.08 8.98 0.91
N PHE A 238 25.53 8.30 1.93
CA PHE A 238 24.81 8.92 3.04
C PHE A 238 25.67 9.13 4.29
N TRP A 239 26.98 8.82 4.25
CA TRP A 239 27.91 9.09 5.36
C TRP A 239 28.03 10.59 5.71
N ARG A 240 27.60 11.49 4.83
CA ARG A 240 27.58 12.94 5.13
C ARG A 240 26.56 13.28 6.22
N ASP A 241 25.51 12.49 6.38
CA ASP A 241 24.42 12.76 7.33
C ASP A 241 24.52 11.93 8.61
N ARG A 242 25.36 10.87 8.62
CA ARG A 242 25.63 10.04 9.82
C ARG A 242 27.07 9.52 9.84
N PRO A 243 27.81 9.68 10.96
CA PRO A 243 29.14 9.12 11.09
C PRO A 243 29.09 7.57 10.97
N PRO A 244 30.15 6.93 10.45
CA PRO A 244 30.25 5.48 10.42
C PRO A 244 30.09 4.90 11.83
N PRO A 245 29.32 3.81 12.00
CA PRO A 245 29.28 3.11 13.28
C PRO A 245 30.70 2.65 13.63
N ALA A 246 31.05 2.76 14.91
CA ALA A 246 32.31 2.27 15.44
C ALA A 246 32.53 0.76 15.19
N ASP A 247 31.46 0.02 14.90
CA ASP A 247 31.49 -1.41 14.60
C ASP A 247 30.42 -1.76 13.54
N ALA A 248 30.83 -1.76 12.27
CA ALA A 248 29.96 -2.07 11.14
C ALA A 248 29.58 -3.57 11.05
N SER A 249 30.17 -4.44 11.88
CA SER A 249 29.83 -5.87 11.94
C SER A 249 28.49 -6.14 12.64
N LYS A 250 27.97 -5.16 13.39
CA LYS A 250 26.68 -5.21 14.09
C LYS A 250 25.52 -4.59 13.31
N GLU A 251 25.78 -4.05 12.11
CA GLU A 251 24.74 -3.51 11.24
C GLU A 251 24.14 -4.62 10.38
N HIS A 252 22.92 -5.04 10.73
CA HIS A 252 22.12 -5.91 9.89
C HIS A 252 21.52 -5.11 8.73
N ASN A 253 21.64 -5.59 7.49
CA ASN A 253 21.07 -4.90 6.34
C ASN A 253 19.63 -5.38 6.09
N CYS A 254 18.71 -4.89 6.91
CA CYS A 254 17.30 -5.28 6.87
C CYS A 254 16.49 -4.28 6.02
N ILE A 255 15.70 -4.79 5.07
CA ILE A 255 14.83 -3.98 4.20
C ILE A 255 13.37 -4.26 4.59
N PRO A 256 12.76 -3.42 5.45
CA PRO A 256 11.51 -3.76 6.15
C PRO A 256 10.36 -4.18 5.22
N ASP A 257 10.18 -3.48 4.10
CA ASP A 257 9.12 -3.66 3.12
C ASP A 257 9.20 -4.98 2.33
N GLU A 258 10.38 -5.62 2.29
CA GLU A 258 10.57 -6.94 1.67
C GLU A 258 10.36 -8.10 2.65
N HIS A 259 9.96 -7.83 3.89
CA HIS A 259 9.92 -8.83 4.95
C HIS A 259 8.66 -8.76 5.83
N TYR A 260 8.10 -7.57 6.02
CA TYR A 260 7.09 -7.32 7.03
C TYR A 260 5.79 -8.10 6.85
N VAL A 261 5.14 -8.01 5.69
CA VAL A 261 3.82 -8.64 5.47
C VAL A 261 3.95 -10.16 5.58
N GLN A 262 4.99 -10.74 4.99
CA GLN A 262 5.28 -12.16 5.02
C GLN A 262 5.49 -12.65 6.46
N THR A 263 6.36 -11.95 7.20
CA THR A 263 6.71 -12.27 8.59
C THR A 263 5.50 -12.13 9.49
N LEU A 264 4.69 -11.09 9.32
CA LEU A 264 3.47 -10.90 10.10
C LEU A 264 2.47 -12.03 9.87
N LEU A 265 2.23 -12.42 8.61
CA LEU A 265 1.27 -13.49 8.32
C LEU A 265 1.75 -14.85 8.84
N THR A 266 3.04 -15.18 8.70
CA THR A 266 3.62 -16.38 9.33
C THR A 266 3.53 -16.31 10.85
N HIS A 267 3.86 -15.17 11.47
CA HIS A 267 3.75 -14.96 12.91
C HIS A 267 2.31 -15.10 13.44
N LYS A 268 1.30 -14.82 12.62
CA LYS A 268 -0.12 -15.03 12.96
C LYS A 268 -0.66 -16.41 12.58
N GLY A 269 0.18 -17.31 12.05
CA GLY A 269 -0.23 -18.66 11.62
C GLY A 269 -1.08 -18.67 10.34
N LEU A 270 -1.00 -17.63 9.51
CA LEU A 270 -1.82 -17.44 8.30
C LEU A 270 -1.09 -17.82 7.00
N GLU A 271 0.07 -18.48 7.10
CA GLU A 271 0.85 -18.88 5.92
C GLU A 271 0.10 -19.88 5.01
N GLY A 272 -0.83 -20.67 5.57
CA GLY A 272 -1.69 -21.56 4.80
C GLY A 272 -2.78 -20.85 3.98
N GLU A 273 -3.01 -19.56 4.20
CA GLU A 273 -4.05 -18.76 3.53
C GLU A 273 -3.50 -17.87 2.40
N ILE A 274 -2.22 -18.03 2.05
CA ILE A 274 -1.56 -17.26 1.00
C ILE A 274 -1.11 -18.17 -0.14
N THR A 275 -1.20 -17.66 -1.35
CA THR A 275 -0.42 -18.17 -2.48
C THR A 275 0.95 -17.50 -2.42
N ARG A 276 2.00 -18.30 -2.26
CA ARG A 276 3.37 -17.85 -1.96
C ARG A 276 4.10 -17.33 -3.20
N ARG A 277 3.52 -16.29 -3.82
CA ARG A 277 4.05 -15.54 -4.97
C ARG A 277 3.45 -14.15 -5.09
N SER A 278 4.15 -13.27 -5.79
CA SER A 278 3.63 -11.96 -6.20
C SER A 278 2.97 -12.04 -7.59
N LEU A 279 2.03 -11.14 -7.85
CA LEU A 279 1.46 -10.90 -9.19
C LEU A 279 2.23 -9.84 -9.98
N THR A 280 3.30 -9.28 -9.42
CA THR A 280 4.08 -8.19 -10.02
C THR A 280 5.48 -8.65 -10.41
N HIS A 281 5.75 -8.67 -11.71
CA HIS A 281 7.06 -9.00 -12.26
C HIS A 281 8.10 -7.91 -11.98
N SER A 282 9.30 -8.33 -11.57
CA SER A 282 10.47 -7.48 -11.40
C SER A 282 11.69 -8.16 -12.01
N SER A 283 12.42 -7.49 -12.91
CA SER A 283 13.70 -7.99 -13.41
C SER A 283 14.85 -7.53 -12.52
N TRP A 284 15.67 -8.49 -12.10
CA TRP A 284 16.83 -8.27 -11.24
C TRP A 284 18.16 -8.53 -11.96
N ASP A 285 18.22 -8.26 -13.27
CA ASP A 285 19.46 -8.39 -14.03
C ASP A 285 20.58 -7.53 -13.41
N LEU A 286 21.56 -8.22 -12.82
CA LEU A 286 22.68 -7.66 -12.07
C LEU A 286 23.63 -6.83 -12.94
N SER A 287 23.56 -6.97 -14.27
CA SER A 287 24.37 -6.19 -15.21
C SER A 287 23.86 -4.75 -15.43
N SER A 288 22.61 -4.47 -15.04
CA SER A 288 21.90 -3.25 -15.43
C SER A 288 22.25 -1.99 -14.62
N SER A 289 22.93 -2.11 -13.47
CA SER A 289 23.40 -0.95 -12.69
C SER A 289 24.80 -0.51 -13.14
N ARG A 290 24.89 0.75 -13.60
CA ARG A 290 26.15 1.44 -13.94
C ARG A 290 27.04 1.70 -12.72
N ASP A 291 26.45 1.74 -11.53
CA ASP A 291 27.16 1.83 -10.27
C ASP A 291 27.34 0.40 -9.70
N PRO A 292 28.59 -0.11 -9.60
CA PRO A 292 28.88 -1.41 -9.03
C PRO A 292 28.33 -1.59 -7.61
N GLN A 293 28.25 -0.51 -6.81
CA GLN A 293 27.76 -0.56 -5.43
C GLN A 293 26.23 -0.70 -5.35
N ARG A 294 25.51 -0.29 -6.40
CA ARG A 294 24.03 -0.37 -6.50
C ARG A 294 23.53 -1.59 -7.27
N ARG A 295 24.42 -2.42 -7.82
CA ARG A 295 24.04 -3.70 -8.46
C ARG A 295 23.29 -4.58 -7.46
N GLY A 296 22.13 -5.08 -7.86
CA GLY A 296 21.31 -5.98 -7.03
C GLY A 296 20.48 -5.31 -5.94
N TRP A 297 20.50 -3.98 -5.78
CA TRP A 297 19.67 -3.27 -4.80
C TRP A 297 18.35 -2.75 -5.35
N HIS A 298 18.28 -2.57 -6.67
CA HIS A 298 17.07 -2.17 -7.36
C HIS A 298 16.86 -3.04 -8.61
N PRO A 299 15.60 -3.36 -8.94
CA PRO A 299 15.31 -4.01 -10.20
C PRO A 299 15.62 -3.09 -11.37
N MET A 300 15.92 -3.70 -12.51
CA MET A 300 16.19 -3.06 -13.80
C MET A 300 15.06 -2.10 -14.16
N THR A 301 15.42 -0.92 -14.67
CA THR A 301 14.44 0.05 -15.19
C THR A 301 14.35 -0.05 -16.70
N TYR A 302 13.17 -0.43 -17.20
CA TYR A 302 12.86 -0.51 -18.62
C TYR A 302 12.70 0.89 -19.22
N LYS A 303 13.60 1.21 -20.14
CA LYS A 303 13.63 2.45 -20.92
C LYS A 303 12.87 2.25 -22.23
N LEU A 304 12.81 3.32 -23.02
CA LEU A 304 12.15 3.32 -24.33
C LEU A 304 12.60 2.14 -25.21
N ALA A 305 13.91 1.88 -25.30
CA ALA A 305 14.47 0.83 -26.14
C ALA A 305 14.05 -0.58 -25.71
N ASP A 306 13.97 -0.82 -24.41
CA ASP A 306 13.66 -2.14 -23.82
C ASP A 306 12.19 -2.52 -24.00
N ALA A 307 11.31 -1.52 -24.07
CA ALA A 307 9.86 -1.65 -24.13
C ALA A 307 9.36 -2.18 -25.49
N THR A 308 9.53 -3.49 -25.71
CA THR A 308 9.17 -4.19 -26.94
C THR A 308 8.01 -5.17 -26.72
N PRO A 309 7.23 -5.52 -27.77
CA PRO A 309 6.22 -6.57 -27.67
C PRO A 309 6.80 -7.90 -27.20
N ASN A 310 8.01 -8.27 -27.66
CA ASN A 310 8.69 -9.49 -27.25
C ASN A 310 9.00 -9.51 -25.75
N LEU A 311 9.41 -8.37 -25.17
CA LEU A 311 9.59 -8.25 -23.72
C LEU A 311 8.27 -8.49 -22.97
N ILE A 312 7.18 -7.89 -23.42
CA ILE A 312 5.88 -8.08 -22.76
C ILE A 312 5.42 -9.54 -22.89
N GLN A 313 5.60 -10.15 -24.06
CA GLN A 313 5.25 -11.55 -24.28
C GLN A 313 6.11 -12.49 -23.43
N SER A 314 7.41 -12.22 -23.26
CA SER A 314 8.28 -13.04 -22.42
C SER A 314 7.89 -12.97 -20.95
N ILE A 315 7.54 -11.78 -20.43
CA ILE A 315 7.02 -11.63 -19.07
C ILE A 315 5.71 -12.42 -18.92
N LYS A 316 4.77 -12.23 -19.86
CA LYS A 316 3.47 -12.95 -19.89
C LYS A 316 3.60 -14.46 -20.07
N ALA A 317 4.68 -14.96 -20.67
CA ALA A 317 4.88 -16.38 -20.90
C ALA A 317 5.13 -17.15 -19.61
N THR A 318 5.61 -16.48 -18.55
CA THR A 318 5.93 -17.08 -17.25
C THR A 318 4.71 -17.75 -16.60
N ASP A 319 4.77 -19.06 -16.41
CA ASP A 319 3.72 -19.88 -15.80
C ASP A 319 4.14 -20.54 -14.47
N ASN A 320 5.39 -20.34 -14.05
CA ASN A 320 5.88 -20.77 -12.75
C ASN A 320 7.00 -19.85 -12.22
N ILE A 321 7.22 -19.89 -10.91
CA ILE A 321 8.29 -19.16 -10.21
C ILE A 321 9.11 -20.17 -9.41
N TYR A 322 10.44 -20.09 -9.53
CA TYR A 322 11.36 -20.95 -8.78
C TYR A 322 11.98 -20.18 -7.61
N TYR A 323 11.85 -20.75 -6.41
CA TYR A 323 12.40 -20.23 -5.17
C TYR A 323 13.64 -21.04 -4.78
N GLU A 324 14.81 -20.51 -5.15
CA GLU A 324 16.09 -21.18 -4.96
C GLU A 324 16.36 -21.58 -3.50
N THR A 325 16.00 -20.71 -2.54
CA THR A 325 16.27 -20.94 -1.11
C THR A 325 15.48 -22.10 -0.51
N GLU A 326 14.39 -22.49 -1.16
CA GLU A 326 13.49 -23.56 -0.70
C GLU A 326 13.44 -24.75 -1.65
N TYR A 327 14.18 -24.69 -2.77
CA TYR A 327 14.07 -25.64 -3.88
C TYR A 327 12.61 -25.88 -4.33
N ARG A 328 11.77 -24.83 -4.23
CA ARG A 328 10.33 -24.91 -4.47
C ARG A 328 9.97 -24.25 -5.80
N ARG A 329 9.14 -24.93 -6.59
CA ARG A 329 8.53 -24.36 -7.79
C ARG A 329 7.06 -24.09 -7.56
N GLU A 330 6.66 -22.83 -7.70
CA GLU A 330 5.29 -22.38 -7.59
C GLU A 330 4.67 -22.30 -8.99
N TRP A 331 3.79 -23.25 -9.31
CA TRP A 331 3.05 -23.25 -10.58
C TRP A 331 1.82 -22.35 -10.48
N CYS A 332 1.68 -21.45 -11.44
CA CYS A 332 0.64 -20.43 -11.40
C CYS A 332 -0.68 -20.98 -11.91
N THR A 333 -1.73 -20.80 -11.12
CA THR A 333 -3.08 -21.22 -11.45
C THR A 333 -4.08 -20.07 -11.24
N SER A 334 -5.20 -20.15 -11.96
CA SER A 334 -6.36 -19.28 -11.79
C SER A 334 -7.62 -20.11 -12.03
N LYS A 335 -8.63 -20.01 -11.17
CA LYS A 335 -9.85 -20.84 -11.21
C LYS A 335 -9.54 -22.35 -11.29
N GLY A 336 -8.48 -22.80 -10.60
CA GLY A 336 -8.04 -24.21 -10.59
C GLY A 336 -7.36 -24.70 -11.87
N LYS A 337 -7.11 -23.83 -12.86
CA LYS A 337 -6.46 -24.17 -14.14
C LYS A 337 -5.08 -23.53 -14.25
N PRO A 338 -4.13 -24.14 -15.00
CA PRO A 338 -2.85 -23.52 -15.31
C PRO A 338 -3.02 -22.12 -15.91
N SER A 339 -2.25 -21.16 -15.43
CA SER A 339 -2.33 -19.76 -15.85
C SER A 339 -0.97 -19.07 -15.77
N LYS A 340 -0.90 -17.82 -16.22
CA LYS A 340 0.31 -17.00 -16.18
C LYS A 340 0.48 -16.36 -14.81
N CYS A 341 1.72 -16.14 -14.39
CA CYS A 341 2.03 -15.73 -13.03
C CYS A 341 1.76 -14.25 -12.77
N PHE A 342 2.15 -13.38 -13.70
CA PHE A 342 2.21 -11.95 -13.47
C PHE A 342 1.07 -11.23 -14.15
N LEU A 343 0.40 -10.32 -13.43
CA LEU A 343 -0.60 -9.40 -13.97
C LEU A 343 -0.03 -7.99 -14.15
N PHE A 344 1.05 -7.68 -13.45
CA PHE A 344 1.72 -6.39 -13.47
C PHE A 344 3.22 -6.56 -13.70
N ALA A 345 3.87 -5.52 -14.21
CA ALA A 345 5.32 -5.43 -14.25
C ALA A 345 5.76 -4.04 -13.79
N ARG A 346 6.93 -3.93 -13.17
CA ARG A 346 7.40 -2.67 -12.57
C ARG A 346 8.64 -2.09 -13.24
N LYS A 347 8.96 -0.86 -12.83
CA LYS A 347 10.14 -0.08 -13.26
C LYS A 347 10.12 0.33 -14.73
N PHE A 348 8.94 0.69 -15.25
CA PHE A 348 8.84 1.28 -16.59
C PHE A 348 8.96 2.81 -16.51
N THR A 349 9.75 3.38 -17.40
CA THR A 349 9.78 4.84 -17.60
C THR A 349 8.57 5.32 -18.37
N ARG A 350 8.24 6.61 -18.27
CA ARG A 350 7.14 7.22 -19.05
C ARG A 350 7.29 7.00 -20.58
N PRO A 351 8.47 7.19 -21.21
CA PRO A 351 8.66 6.87 -22.63
C PRO A 351 8.45 5.39 -22.95
N ALA A 352 8.89 4.47 -22.08
CA ALA A 352 8.66 3.04 -22.23
C ALA A 352 7.15 2.70 -22.26
N ALA A 353 6.40 3.24 -21.29
CA ALA A 353 4.96 3.03 -21.22
C ALA A 353 4.22 3.58 -22.45
N PHE A 354 4.58 4.78 -22.94
CA PHE A 354 4.01 5.33 -24.17
C PHE A 354 4.26 4.45 -25.39
N ARG A 355 5.48 3.90 -25.54
CA ARG A 355 5.80 2.99 -26.63
C ARG A 355 4.91 1.75 -26.60
N LEU A 356 4.71 1.16 -25.41
CA LEU A 356 3.85 -0.02 -25.26
C LEU A 356 2.37 0.28 -25.57
N LEU A 357 1.89 1.45 -25.15
CA LEU A 357 0.53 1.89 -25.42
C LEU A 357 0.30 2.06 -26.93
N ASN A 358 1.21 2.75 -27.63
CA ASN A 358 1.11 2.98 -29.08
C ASN A 358 1.18 1.69 -29.91
N MET A 359 1.88 0.67 -29.40
CA MET A 359 2.01 -0.62 -30.09
C MET A 359 0.84 -1.57 -29.81
N SER A 360 -0.17 -1.17 -29.02
CA SER A 360 -1.21 -2.07 -28.50
C SER A 360 -0.66 -3.35 -27.83
N ALA A 361 0.61 -3.31 -27.39
CA ALA A 361 1.33 -4.49 -26.91
C ALA A 361 0.77 -5.04 -25.57
N LEU A 362 -0.07 -4.25 -24.91
CA LEU A 362 -0.78 -4.61 -23.68
C LEU A 362 -2.16 -5.23 -23.95
N GLY A 363 -2.56 -5.42 -25.22
CA GLY A 363 -3.90 -5.91 -25.58
C GLY A 363 -5.00 -4.90 -25.28
N VAL A 364 -4.64 -3.62 -25.30
CA VAL A 364 -5.54 -2.49 -25.07
C VAL A 364 -5.73 -1.79 -26.40
N SER A 365 -6.81 -2.12 -27.11
CA SER A 365 -7.19 -1.48 -28.36
C SER A 365 -7.83 -0.13 -28.08
N THR A 366 -7.25 0.94 -28.61
CA THR A 366 -7.94 2.23 -28.74
C THR A 366 -8.88 2.14 -29.94
N GLU A 367 -10.13 1.71 -29.73
CA GLU A 367 -11.18 1.97 -30.72
C GLU A 367 -11.89 3.28 -30.38
N GLY A 368 -11.92 4.19 -31.37
CA GLY A 368 -12.53 5.53 -31.34
C GLY A 368 -11.46 6.63 -31.32
N THR A 369 -11.29 7.49 -32.32
CA THR A 369 -12.26 8.13 -33.23
C THR A 369 -11.57 8.52 -34.54
N SER A 370 -12.00 7.93 -35.65
CA SER A 370 -11.95 8.56 -36.98
C SER A 370 -13.38 8.57 -37.49
N GLY A 371 -14.12 9.62 -37.14
CA GLY A 371 -15.37 9.98 -37.79
C GLY A 371 -15.06 10.93 -38.93
N ASP A 372 -15.64 10.63 -40.09
CA ASP A 372 -15.61 11.38 -41.35
C ASP A 372 -15.96 12.87 -41.21
#